data_AF-A0A0R3QJ00-F1
#
_entry.id   AF-A0A0R3QJ00-F1
#
_cell.length_a   1.000
_cell.length_b   1.000
_cell.length_c   1.000
_cell.angle_alpha   90.00
_cell.angle_beta   90.00
_cell.angle_gamma   90.00
#
_symmetry.space_group_name_H-M   'P 1'
#
loop_
_entity.id
_entity.type
_entity.pdbx_description
1 polymer ?
#
loop_
_entity_poly.entity_id
_entity_poly.type
_entity_poly.pdbx_seq_one_letter_code
_entity_poly.pdbx_strand_id
1 'polypeptide(L)'
;MNGVSGPMTVRVYHELAQPDHPNKCASHECEHICLPKAHLPINRDAHFLLKGRPYTCACMNGFIVSLENENYCILESAAGEDDKLNGSSPFSFSSVLLLLLIASTVIAVS
;
A
#
# COMPACT_ATOMS: atom_id res chain seq x y z
N MET A 1 42.73 -37.28 -1.62
CA MET A 1 42.00 -36.32 -0.76
C MET A 1 40.61 -36.17 -1.34
N ASN A 2 39.58 -36.65 -0.65
CA ASN A 2 38.20 -36.49 -1.09
C ASN A 2 37.71 -35.12 -0.61
N GLY A 3 37.74 -34.14 -1.51
CA GLY A 3 37.29 -32.78 -1.25
C GLY A 3 35.76 -32.66 -1.32
N VAL A 4 35.25 -31.53 -0.84
CA VAL A 4 33.84 -31.15 -1.01
C VAL A 4 33.64 -30.70 -2.45
N SER A 5 32.79 -31.40 -3.21
CA SER A 5 32.46 -31.03 -4.58
C SER A 5 31.16 -30.21 -4.61
N GLY A 6 31.22 -28.99 -5.17
CA GLY A 6 30.06 -28.13 -5.36
C GLY A 6 29.48 -27.47 -4.09
N PRO A 7 30.28 -26.80 -3.24
CA PRO A 7 29.70 -26.05 -2.13
C PRO A 7 28.82 -24.90 -2.67
N MET A 8 27.55 -24.85 -2.25
CA MET A 8 26.59 -23.82 -2.68
C MET A 8 26.58 -22.59 -1.77
N THR A 9 26.72 -22.78 -0.45
CA THR A 9 26.65 -21.69 0.53
C THR A 9 27.43 -22.06 1.78
N VAL A 10 28.16 -21.09 2.33
CA VAL A 10 28.84 -21.19 3.63
C VAL A 10 28.26 -20.13 4.55
N ARG A 11 27.97 -20.50 5.79
CA ARG A 11 27.47 -19.58 6.83
C ARG A 11 28.24 -19.79 8.12
N VAL A 12 28.49 -18.72 8.86
CA VAL A 12 29.05 -18.78 10.21
C VAL A 12 27.91 -19.02 11.19
N TYR A 13 27.98 -20.10 11.96
CA TYR A 13 27.02 -20.40 13.02
C TYR A 13 27.58 -19.92 14.35
N HIS A 14 27.24 -18.69 14.73
CA HIS A 14 27.70 -18.05 15.97
C HIS A 14 26.68 -16.99 16.42
N GLU A 15 26.46 -16.85 17.72
CA GLU A 15 25.49 -15.88 18.30
C GLU A 15 25.81 -14.43 17.90
N LEU A 16 27.09 -14.04 17.89
CA LEU A 16 27.53 -12.72 17.43
C LEU A 16 27.21 -12.41 15.95
N ALA A 17 26.92 -13.42 15.13
CA ALA A 17 26.45 -13.18 13.75
C ALA A 17 24.96 -12.81 13.69
N GLN A 18 24.23 -12.98 14.80
CA GLN A 18 22.81 -12.66 14.98
C GLN A 18 22.61 -11.90 16.30
N PRO A 19 23.11 -10.67 16.40
CA PRO A 19 23.00 -9.88 17.62
C PRO A 19 21.54 -9.62 17.99
N ASP A 20 21.26 -9.58 19.29
CA ASP A 20 19.93 -9.24 19.80
C ASP A 20 19.57 -7.80 19.44
N HIS A 21 18.41 -7.65 18.81
CA HIS A 21 17.81 -6.36 18.52
C HIS A 21 16.32 -6.39 18.85
N PRO A 22 15.76 -5.29 19.38
CA PRO A 22 14.32 -5.20 19.62
C PRO A 22 13.54 -5.47 18.34
N ASN A 23 12.56 -6.38 18.42
CA ASN A 23 11.68 -6.66 17.30
C ASN A 23 10.81 -5.43 17.02
N LYS A 24 11.05 -4.76 15.88
CA LYS A 24 10.28 -3.57 15.44
C LYS A 24 8.80 -3.86 15.20
N CYS A 25 8.45 -5.13 15.06
CA CYS A 25 7.09 -5.64 14.84
C CYS A 25 6.48 -6.25 16.12
N ALA A 26 7.09 -6.12 17.30
CA ALA A 26 6.56 -6.74 18.52
C ALA A 26 5.12 -6.29 18.87
N SER A 27 4.77 -5.05 18.54
CA SER A 27 3.47 -4.44 18.78
C SER A 27 2.98 -3.73 17.51
N HIS A 28 2.71 -4.50 16.45
CA HIS A 28 2.18 -3.98 15.19
C HIS A 28 0.65 -4.11 15.11
N GLU A 29 0.04 -3.29 14.25
CA GLU A 29 -1.40 -3.33 13.96
C GLU A 29 -1.69 -3.78 12.53
N CYS A 30 -0.68 -4.24 11.78
CA CYS A 30 -0.85 -4.75 10.43
C CYS A 30 -1.79 -5.95 10.39
N GLU A 31 -2.73 -5.95 9.45
CA GLU A 31 -3.68 -7.05 9.24
C GLU A 31 -2.98 -8.33 8.76
N HIS A 32 -2.03 -8.20 7.84
CA HIS A 32 -1.30 -9.33 7.26
C HIS A 32 0.15 -9.40 7.75
N ILE A 33 1.08 -8.71 7.07
CA ILE A 33 2.53 -8.87 7.28
C ILE A 33 3.10 -7.56 7.83
N CYS A 34 3.92 -7.65 8.88
CA CYS A 34 4.73 -6.53 9.39
C CYS A 34 6.19 -6.68 8.94
N LEU A 35 6.74 -5.64 8.32
CA LEU A 35 8.12 -5.61 7.85
C LEU A 35 8.91 -4.48 8.53
N PRO A 36 10.13 -4.75 9.04
CA PRO A 36 11.01 -3.70 9.56
C PRO A 36 11.30 -2.61 8.52
N LYS A 37 11.07 -1.35 8.88
CA LYS A 37 11.37 -0.22 8.00
C LYS A 37 12.88 0.08 8.02
N ALA A 38 13.44 0.30 6.83
CA ALA A 38 14.81 0.79 6.67
C ALA A 38 14.89 2.24 7.14
N HIS A 39 15.90 2.56 7.95
CA HIS A 39 16.21 3.92 8.34
C HIS A 39 17.34 4.42 7.45
N LEU A 40 17.05 5.44 6.64
CA LEU A 40 18.02 6.10 5.77
C LEU A 40 18.38 7.44 6.43
N PRO A 41 19.55 7.55 7.09
CA PRO A 41 19.96 8.81 7.67
C PRO A 41 20.22 9.83 6.56
N ILE A 42 19.74 11.07 6.75
CA ILE A 42 19.91 12.16 5.78
C ILE A 42 21.39 12.59 5.69
N ASN A 43 22.15 12.44 6.78
CA ASN A 43 23.58 12.72 6.87
C ASN A 43 24.26 11.63 7.71
N ARG A 44 25.54 11.34 7.44
CA ARG A 44 26.33 10.31 8.15
C ARG A 44 26.45 10.57 9.65
N ASP A 45 26.40 11.84 10.05
CA ASP A 45 26.50 12.27 11.45
C ASP A 45 25.12 12.50 12.11
N ALA A 46 24.03 12.21 11.41
CA ALA A 46 22.70 12.36 11.98
C ALA A 46 22.45 11.29 13.04
N HIS A 47 22.22 11.74 14.29
CA HIS A 47 21.77 10.85 15.35
C HIS A 47 20.54 10.05 14.91
N PHE A 48 20.52 8.76 15.26
CA PHE A 48 19.43 7.84 14.96
C PHE A 48 18.14 8.29 15.66
N LEU A 49 17.35 9.11 14.97
CA LEU A 49 16.00 9.47 15.37
C LEU A 49 15.02 8.63 14.54
N LEU A 50 14.38 7.66 15.19
CA LEU A 50 13.24 6.95 14.63
C LEU A 50 12.07 7.95 14.53
N LYS A 51 11.89 8.56 13.36
CA LYS A 51 10.70 9.37 13.06
C LYS A 51 9.61 8.44 12.52
N GLY A 52 8.47 8.42 13.21
CA GLY A 52 7.30 7.63 12.83
C GLY A 52 7.37 6.15 13.25
N ARG A 53 6.51 5.32 12.65
CA ARG A 53 6.43 3.88 12.93
C ARG A 53 7.71 3.17 12.46
N PRO A 54 8.29 2.24 13.26
CA PRO A 54 9.54 1.53 12.90
C PRO A 54 9.32 0.36 11.93
N TYR A 55 8.09 0.18 11.46
CA TYR A 55 7.67 -0.89 10.56
C TYR A 55 6.76 -0.35 9.45
N THR A 56 6.55 -1.17 8.43
CA THR A 56 5.54 -0.98 7.38
C THR A 56 4.69 -2.25 7.29
N CYS A 57 3.41 -2.08 6.98
CA CYS A 57 2.54 -3.21 6.70
C CYS A 57 2.67 -3.62 5.23
N ALA A 58 2.53 -4.92 4.97
CA ALA A 58 2.51 -5.52 3.65
C ALA A 58 1.38 -6.54 3.59
N CYS A 59 0.77 -6.67 2.42
CA CYS A 59 -0.35 -7.57 2.19
C CYS A 59 0.10 -8.87 1.53
N MET A 60 -0.64 -9.95 1.77
CA MET A 60 -0.49 -11.20 1.03
C MET A 60 -0.85 -11.00 -0.45
N ASN A 61 -0.43 -11.93 -1.31
CA ASN A 61 -0.72 -11.89 -2.74
C ASN A 61 -2.23 -11.77 -3.00
N GLY A 62 -2.62 -10.90 -3.94
CA GLY A 62 -4.02 -10.60 -4.27
C GLY A 62 -4.67 -9.49 -3.43
N PHE A 63 -3.91 -8.89 -2.51
CA PHE A 63 -4.34 -7.77 -1.69
C PHE A 63 -3.36 -6.60 -1.80
N ILE A 64 -3.86 -5.37 -1.68
CA ILE A 64 -3.06 -4.15 -1.60
C ILE A 64 -3.32 -3.42 -0.29
N VAL A 65 -2.36 -2.61 0.15
CA VAL A 65 -2.51 -1.78 1.35
C VAL A 65 -3.55 -0.69 1.07
N SER A 66 -4.51 -0.52 1.98
CA SER A 66 -5.52 0.54 1.87
C SER A 66 -4.88 1.93 1.97
N LEU A 67 -5.30 2.85 1.09
CA LEU A 67 -4.87 4.25 1.11
C LEU A 67 -5.47 5.03 2.30
N GLU A 68 -6.64 4.61 2.79
CA GLU A 68 -7.29 5.24 3.93
C GLU A 68 -6.68 4.79 5.26
N ASN A 69 -6.28 3.52 5.33
CA ASN A 69 -5.68 2.93 6.50
C ASN A 69 -4.57 1.95 6.12
N GLU A 70 -3.32 2.42 6.22
CA GLU A 70 -2.11 1.67 5.86
C GLU A 70 -1.90 0.36 6.65
N ASN A 71 -2.72 0.09 7.67
CA ASN A 71 -2.69 -1.16 8.44
C ASN A 71 -3.54 -2.28 7.80
N TYR A 72 -4.51 -1.95 6.95
CA TYR A 72 -5.47 -2.90 6.38
C TYR A 72 -5.17 -3.21 4.91
N CYS A 73 -5.61 -4.38 4.51
CA CYS A 73 -5.44 -4.95 3.19
C CYS A 73 -6.79 -5.09 2.49
N ILE A 74 -6.91 -4.49 1.31
CA ILE A 74 -8.10 -4.60 0.46
C ILE A 74 -7.81 -5.50 -0.73
N LEU A 75 -8.83 -6.18 -1.24
CA LEU A 75 -8.71 -6.99 -2.45
C LEU A 75 -8.27 -6.12 -3.62
N GLU A 76 -7.24 -6.54 -4.35
CA GLU A 76 -6.69 -5.80 -5.49
C GLU A 76 -7.76 -5.55 -6.57
N SER A 77 -8.67 -6.50 -6.77
CA SER A 77 -9.79 -6.37 -7.71
C SER A 77 -10.79 -5.27 -7.33
N ALA A 78 -10.98 -5.02 -6.03
CA ALA A 78 -11.91 -4.00 -5.54
C ALA A 78 -11.29 -2.59 -5.58
N ALA A 79 -9.97 -2.49 -5.41
CA ALA A 79 -9.27 -1.21 -5.49
C ALA A 79 -9.27 -0.60 -6.90
N GLY A 80 -9.33 -1.43 -7.94
CA GLY A 80 -9.38 -0.98 -9.35
C GLY A 80 -10.75 -0.50 -9.83
N GLU A 81 -11.81 -0.67 -9.03
CA GLU A 81 -13.17 -0.21 -9.39
C GLU A 81 -13.41 1.25 -9.02
N ASP A 82 -12.74 1.78 -7.99
CA ASP A 82 -12.84 3.20 -7.60
C ASP A 82 -12.09 4.15 -8.55
N ASP A 83 -11.00 3.69 -9.19
CA ASP A 83 -10.31 4.47 -10.22
C ASP A 83 -11.09 4.54 -11.55
N LYS A 84 -12.09 3.66 -11.74
CA LYS A 84 -12.96 3.65 -12.94
C LYS A 84 -14.20 4.53 -12.80
N LEU A 85 -14.54 4.97 -11.58
CA LEU A 85 -15.68 5.85 -11.32
C LEU A 85 -15.31 7.34 -11.37
N ASN A 86 -14.03 7.69 -11.41
CA ASN A 86 -13.57 9.08 -11.56
C ASN A 86 -13.35 9.53 -13.02
N GLY A 87 -13.70 8.68 -14.00
CA GLY A 87 -13.58 8.95 -15.43
C GLY A 87 -14.91 8.77 -16.16
N SER A 88 -15.63 9.87 -16.37
CA SER A 88 -16.88 10.02 -17.14
C SER A 88 -18.18 9.59 -16.44
N SER A 89 -18.78 10.52 -15.69
CA SER A 89 -20.23 10.58 -15.62
C SER A 89 -20.77 10.95 -17.03
N PRO A 90 -21.61 10.13 -17.70
CA PRO A 90 -22.15 10.46 -19.01
C PRO A 90 -23.27 11.51 -18.96
N PHE A 91 -23.65 11.98 -17.77
CA PHE A 91 -24.74 12.94 -17.59
C PHE A 91 -24.20 14.33 -17.31
N SER A 92 -23.99 15.10 -18.37
CA SER A 92 -23.80 16.54 -18.27
C SER A 92 -25.11 17.18 -17.79
N PHE A 93 -25.09 17.82 -16.61
CA PHE A 93 -26.24 18.56 -16.07
C PHE A 93 -26.82 19.59 -17.06
N SER A 94 -25.97 20.10 -17.97
CA SER A 94 -26.40 20.99 -19.06
C SER A 94 -27.35 20.32 -20.05
N SER A 95 -27.18 19.02 -20.31
CA SER A 95 -28.04 18.25 -21.23
C SER A 95 -29.43 17.98 -20.62
N VAL A 96 -29.50 17.73 -19.31
CA VAL A 96 -30.77 17.56 -18.59
C VAL A 96 -31.56 18.87 -18.55
N LEU A 97 -30.88 19.99 -18.34
CA LEU A 97 -31.50 21.32 -18.31
C LEU A 97 -32.05 21.72 -19.69
N LEU A 98 -31.33 21.38 -20.77
CA LEU A 98 -31.81 21.57 -22.14
C LEU A 98 -33.09 20.75 -22.39
N LEU A 99 -33.12 19.47 -22.02
CA LEU A 99 -34.31 18.63 -22.19
C LEU A 99 -35.53 19.14 -21.41
N LEU A 100 -35.32 19.63 -20.19
CA LEU A 100 -36.39 20.24 -19.38
C LEU A 100 -36.92 21.54 -20.01
N LEU A 101 -36.04 22.36 -20.59
CA LEU A 101 -36.45 23.57 -21.30
C LEU A 101 -37.26 23.24 -22.56
N ILE A 102 -36.84 22.26 -23.36
CA ILE A 102 -37.57 21.83 -24.55
C ILE A 102 -38.92 21.21 -24.16
N ALA A 103 -38.99 20.44 -23.08
CA ALA A 103 -40.25 19.90 -22.59
C ALA A 103 -41.21 21.01 -22.12
N SER A 104 -40.70 22.04 -21.45
CA SER A 104 -41.51 23.17 -20.99
C SER A 104 -42.09 24.01 -22.13
N THR A 105 -41.37 24.17 -23.25
CA THR A 105 -41.87 24.90 -24.43
C THR A 105 -42.89 24.10 -25.24
N VAL A 106 -42.78 22.77 -25.27
CA VAL A 106 -43.77 21.89 -25.94
C VAL A 106 -45.11 21.89 -25.20
N ILE A 107 -45.11 21.94 -23.86
CA ILE A 107 -46.34 21.98 -23.06
C ILE A 107 -47.01 23.37 -23.13
N ALA A 108 -46.25 24.45 -23.33
CA ALA A 108 -46.79 25.81 -23.43
C ALA A 108 -47.45 26.15 -24.78
N VAL A 109 -47.33 25.28 -25.79
CA VAL A 109 -47.83 25.50 -27.17
C VAL A 109 -48.94 24.49 -27.56
N SER A 110 -49.33 23.59 -26.66
CA SER A 110 -50.54 22.74 -26.80
C SER A 110 -51.69 23.29 -25.97
#